data_AF-A0A6N6JQ78-F1
#
_entry.id   AF-A0A6N6JQ78-F1
#
_cell.length_a   1.000
_cell.length_b   1.000
_cell.length_c   1.000
_cell.angle_alpha   90.00
_cell.angle_beta   90.00
_cell.angle_gamma   90.00
#
_symmetry.space_group_name_H-M   'P 1'
#
loop_
_entity.id
_entity.type
_entity.pdbx_description
1 polymer ?
#
loop_
_entity_poly.entity_id
_entity_poly.type
_entity_poly.pdbx_seq_one_letter_code
_entity_poly.pdbx_strand_id
1 'polypeptide(L)'
;MPYIKQEERARLDAAIDALAAALPREKFAGPLNYVVSRLCAALLEPRSYARMNELVGALECAKLELYRRVAAPYEDAKALENGDVYP
;
A
#
# COMPACT_ATOMS: atom_id res chain seq x y z
N MET A 1 8.56 -1.40 -3.43
CA MET A 1 9.82 -0.75 -3.00
C MET A 1 11.08 -1.47 -3.45
N PRO A 2 11.84 -0.96 -4.42
CA PRO A 2 13.08 -1.58 -4.92
C PRO A 2 14.27 -1.55 -3.93
N TYR A 3 14.15 -0.81 -2.83
CA TYR A 3 15.25 -0.53 -1.88
C TYR A 3 15.24 -1.37 -0.60
N ILE A 4 14.19 -2.15 -0.33
CA ILE A 4 14.15 -3.12 0.79
C ILE A 4 14.76 -4.46 0.34
N LYS A 5 15.73 -4.97 1.11
CA LYS A 5 16.44 -6.22 0.79
C LYS A 5 15.49 -7.42 0.85
N GLN A 6 15.81 -8.48 0.12
CA GLN A 6 14.97 -9.68 0.09
C GLN A 6 14.86 -10.33 1.47
N GLU A 7 15.94 -10.36 2.25
CA GLU A 7 15.89 -10.92 3.61
C GLU A 7 14.99 -10.11 4.55
N GLU A 8 14.91 -8.80 4.35
CA GLU A 8 14.04 -7.91 5.14
C GLU A 8 12.56 -8.12 4.79
N ARG A 9 12.26 -8.39 3.51
CA ARG A 9 10.90 -8.75 3.07
C ARG A 9 10.45 -10.07 3.68
N ALA A 10 11.30 -11.10 3.59
CA ALA A 10 10.98 -12.44 4.09
C ALA A 10 10.59 -12.47 5.58
N ARG A 11 11.13 -11.54 6.38
CA ARG A 11 10.77 -11.38 7.80
C ARG A 11 9.36 -10.82 8.01
N LEU A 12 8.83 -10.08 7.03
CA LEU A 12 7.53 -9.41 7.08
C LEU A 12 6.45 -10.21 6.34
N ASP A 13 6.83 -10.94 5.27
CA ASP A 13 5.90 -11.61 4.35
C ASP A 13 4.90 -12.50 5.09
N ALA A 14 5.34 -13.37 6.01
CA ALA A 14 4.43 -14.24 6.75
C ALA A 14 3.37 -13.48 7.58
N ALA A 15 3.74 -12.34 8.17
CA ALA A 15 2.80 -11.51 8.92
C ALA A 15 1.84 -10.75 8.00
N ILE A 16 2.34 -10.28 6.84
CA ILE A 16 1.54 -9.62 5.81
C ILE A 16 0.52 -10.59 5.23
N ASP A 17 0.94 -11.80 4.88
CA ASP A 17 0.08 -12.84 4.31
C ASP A 17 -1.03 -13.25 5.27
N ALA A 18 -0.69 -13.47 6.55
CA ALA A 18 -1.67 -13.78 7.58
C ALA A 18 -2.70 -12.65 7.75
N LEU A 19 -2.26 -11.39 7.71
CA LEU A 19 -3.15 -10.24 7.84
C LEU A 19 -4.04 -10.06 6.60
N ALA A 20 -3.48 -10.26 5.40
CA ALA A 20 -4.22 -10.21 4.14
C ALA A 20 -5.31 -11.30 4.10
N ALA A 21 -4.99 -12.51 4.57
CA ALA A 21 -5.96 -13.61 4.66
C ALA A 21 -7.10 -13.33 5.66
N ALA A 22 -6.86 -12.51 6.68
CA ALA A 22 -7.86 -12.13 7.67
C ALA A 22 -8.79 -10.99 7.20
N LEU A 23 -8.43 -10.25 6.15
CA LEU A 23 -9.27 -9.19 5.60
C LEU A 23 -10.42 -9.78 4.75
N PRO A 24 -11.63 -9.17 4.79
CA PRO A 24 -12.70 -9.60 3.91
C PRO A 24 -12.34 -9.33 2.45
N ARG A 25 -12.80 -10.16 1.52
CA ARG A 25 -12.53 -9.96 0.08
C ARG A 25 -13.37 -8.84 -0.55
N GLU A 26 -14.49 -8.50 0.07
CA GLU A 26 -15.38 -7.43 -0.36
C GLU A 26 -15.49 -6.36 0.73
N LYS A 27 -15.75 -5.11 0.32
CA LYS A 27 -15.90 -3.96 1.25
C LYS A 27 -14.72 -3.80 2.22
N PHE A 28 -13.52 -4.17 1.77
CA PHE A 28 -12.31 -4.21 2.59
C PHE A 28 -11.71 -2.84 2.93
N ALA A 29 -12.21 -1.75 2.34
CA ALA A 29 -11.67 -0.40 2.53
C ALA A 29 -11.61 0.01 4.02
N GLY A 30 -12.69 -0.22 4.78
CA GLY A 30 -12.73 0.08 6.22
C GLY A 30 -11.73 -0.75 7.03
N PRO A 31 -11.77 -2.09 6.93
CA PRO A 31 -10.78 -2.98 7.57
C PRO A 31 -9.32 -2.67 7.20
N LEU A 32 -9.04 -2.38 5.92
CA LEU A 32 -7.70 -1.99 5.46
C LEU A 32 -7.25 -0.68 6.11
N ASN A 33 -8.13 0.33 6.16
CA ASN A 33 -7.85 1.59 6.82
C ASN A 33 -7.56 1.41 8.31
N TYR A 34 -8.29 0.52 8.99
CA TYR A 34 -8.03 0.16 10.38
C TYR A 34 -6.64 -0.46 10.56
N VAL A 35 -6.28 -1.43 9.72
CA VAL A 35 -4.97 -2.08 9.73
C VAL A 35 -3.84 -1.07 9.58
N VAL A 36 -3.91 -0.23 8.54
CA VAL A 36 -2.88 0.78 8.28
C VAL A 36 -2.79 1.77 9.45
N SER A 37 -3.93 2.23 9.97
CA SER A 37 -3.96 3.15 11.12
C SER A 37 -3.34 2.53 12.37
N ARG A 38 -3.63 1.26 12.66
CA ARG A 38 -3.05 0.53 13.80
C ARG A 38 -1.55 0.33 13.64
N LEU A 39 -1.06 0.05 12.43
CA LEU A 39 0.37 -0.07 12.14
C LEU A 39 1.07 1.28 12.36
N CYS A 40 0.53 2.37 11.83
CA CYS A 40 1.06 3.71 12.06
C CYS A 40 1.09 4.08 13.54
N ALA A 41 0.02 3.79 14.29
CA ALA A 41 -0.05 4.05 15.73
C ALA A 41 1.03 3.29 16.51
N ALA A 42 1.32 2.03 16.13
CA ALA A 42 2.37 1.23 16.75
C ALA A 42 3.79 1.77 16.47
N LEU A 43 4.02 2.35 15.29
CA LEU A 43 5.31 2.90 14.87
C LEU A 43 5.52 4.36 15.29
N LEU A 44 4.47 5.04 15.77
CA LEU A 44 4.52 6.46 16.09
C LEU A 44 5.32 6.76 17.37
N GLU A 45 5.50 5.81 18.31
CA GLU A 45 6.07 6.09 19.63
C GLU A 45 7.61 5.90 19.72
N PRO A 46 8.37 6.89 20.25
CA PRO A 46 7.89 8.15 20.83
C PRO A 46 7.45 9.16 19.76
N ARG A 47 6.33 9.85 20.03
CA ARG A 47 5.77 10.85 19.12
C ARG A 47 6.78 11.94 18.76
N SER A 48 7.00 12.13 17.46
CA SER A 48 7.74 13.27 16.93
C SER A 48 7.21 13.67 15.56
N TYR A 49 7.40 14.93 15.19
CA TYR A 49 7.05 15.42 13.86
C TYR A 49 7.80 14.65 12.77
N ALA A 50 9.08 14.34 12.99
CA ALA A 50 9.88 13.57 12.05
C ALA A 50 9.25 12.19 11.76
N ARG A 51 8.82 11.46 12.80
CA ARG A 51 8.14 10.15 12.63
C ARG A 51 6.79 10.26 11.94
N MET A 52 6.00 11.28 12.27
CA MET A 52 4.73 11.52 11.57
C MET A 52 4.97 11.78 10.08
N ASN A 53 5.96 12.61 9.74
CA ASN A 53 6.31 12.89 8.35
C ASN A 53 6.85 11.65 7.62
N GLU A 54 7.67 10.83 8.28
CA GLU A 54 8.18 9.57 7.74
C GLU A 54 7.05 8.58 7.42
N LEU A 55 6.11 8.39 8.35
CA LEU A 55 4.95 7.52 8.15
C LEU A 55 4.07 8.02 7.01
N VAL A 56 3.73 9.31 6.98
CA VAL A 56 2.91 9.91 5.91
C VAL A 56 3.61 9.78 4.55
N GLY A 57 4.91 10.06 4.49
CA GLY A 57 5.70 9.93 3.26
C GLY A 57 5.75 8.49 2.75
N ALA A 58 5.92 7.51 3.64
CA ALA A 58 5.90 6.10 3.26
C ALA A 58 4.53 5.66 2.68
N LEU A 59 3.43 6.10 3.30
CA LEU A 59 2.07 5.81 2.82
C LEU A 59 1.80 6.46 1.44
N GLU A 60 2.21 7.71 1.24
CA GLU A 60 2.04 8.41 -0.03
C GLU A 60 2.81 7.72 -1.15
N CYS A 61 4.08 7.35 -0.89
CA CYS A 61 4.87 6.59 -1.83
C CYS A 61 4.26 5.22 -2.16
N ALA A 62 3.72 4.50 -1.17
CA ALA A 62 3.05 3.21 -1.39
C ALA A 62 1.80 3.36 -2.28
N LYS A 63 0.99 4.40 -2.05
CA LYS A 63 -0.17 4.73 -2.90
C LYS A 63 0.24 5.01 -4.34
N LEU A 64 1.27 5.84 -4.54
CA LEU A 64 1.79 6.16 -5.87
C LEU A 64 2.40 4.94 -6.58
N GLU A 65 3.10 4.06 -5.85
CA GLU A 65 3.60 2.80 -6.41
C GLU A 65 2.46 1.89 -6.88
N LEU A 66 1.38 1.76 -6.09
CA LEU A 66 0.20 0.98 -6.46
C LEU A 66 -0.43 1.52 -7.75
N TYR A 67 -0.65 2.83 -7.81
CA TYR A 67 -1.24 3.45 -8.99
C TYR A 67 -0.35 3.23 -10.23
N ARG A 68 0.94 3.60 -10.14
CA ARG A 68 1.86 3.54 -11.28
C ARG A 68 2.13 2.12 -11.79
N ARG A 69 2.23 1.12 -10.88
CA ARG A 69 2.66 -0.24 -11.24
C ARG A 69 1.50 -1.21 -11.45
N VAL A 70 0.31 -0.88 -10.97
CA VAL A 70 -0.85 -1.78 -11.03
C VAL A 70 -2.03 -1.11 -11.73
N ALA A 71 -2.45 0.07 -11.28
CA ALA A 71 -3.62 0.74 -11.86
C ALA A 71 -3.36 1.22 -13.29
N ALA A 72 -2.26 1.95 -13.54
CA ALA A 72 -1.97 2.50 -14.85
C ALA A 72 -1.85 1.43 -15.96
N PRO A 73 -1.09 0.32 -15.78
CA PRO A 73 -1.07 -0.74 -16.81
C PRO A 73 -2.43 -1.41 -17.06
N TYR A 74 -3.28 -1.49 -16.02
CA TYR A 74 -4.64 -1.99 -16.17
C TYR A 74 -5.53 -1.00 -16.94
N GLU A 75 -5.41 0.30 -16.65
CA GLU A 75 -6.10 1.38 -17.36
C GLU A 75 -5.68 1.44 -18.83
N ASP A 76 -4.37 1.34 -19.11
CA ASP A 76 -3.84 1.27 -20.48
C ASP A 76 -4.44 0.10 -21.25
N ALA A 77 -4.52 -1.08 -20.64
CA ALA A 77 -5.17 -2.24 -21.25
C ALA A 77 -6.66 -2.00 -21.52
N LYS A 78 -7.36 -1.34 -20.58
CA LYS A 78 -8.77 -1.00 -20.74
C LYS A 78 -9.02 0.09 -21.77
N ALA A 79 -8.09 1.01 -21.96
CA ALA A 79 -8.12 2.02 -23.01
C ALA A 79 -7.97 1.36 -24.41
N LEU A 80 -7.10 0.36 -24.55
CA LEU A 80 -7.01 -0.42 -25.79
C LEU A 80 -8.30 -1.20 -26.10
N GLU A 81 -8.99 -1.70 -25.07
CA GLU A 81 -10.24 -2.47 -25.23
C GLU A 81 -11.47 -1.57 -25.50
N ASN A 82 -11.59 -0.43 -24.80
CA ASN A 82 -12.82 0.37 -24.76
C ASN A 82 -12.67 1.74 -25.44
N GLY A 83 -11.48 2.06 -25.94
CA GLY A 83 -11.11 3.41 -26.38
C GLY A 83 -10.58 4.26 -25.22
N ASP A 84 -9.62 5.12 -25.54
CA ASP A 84 -9.12 6.13 -24.61
C ASP A 84 -9.98 7.41 -24.71
N VAL A 85 -10.08 8.14 -23.61
CA VAL A 85 -10.76 9.45 -23.53
C VAL A 85 -9.87 10.54 -24.14
N TYR A 86 -8.54 10.36 -24.10
CA TYR A 86 -7.60 11.29 -24.69
C TYR A 86 -7.17 10.82 -26.09
N PRO A 87 -7.06 11.74 -27.07
CA PRO A 87 -6.70 11.43 -28.46
C PRO A 87 -5.22 11.04 -28.64
#